data_AF-A0A7W5P6N8-F1
#
_entry.id   AF-A0A7W5P6N8-F1
#
_cell.length_a   1.000
_cell.length_b   1.000
_cell.length_c   1.000
_cell.angle_alpha   90.00
_cell.angle_beta   90.00
_cell.angle_gamma   90.00
#
_symmetry.space_group_name_H-M   'P 1'
#
loop_
_entity.id
_entity.type
_entity.pdbx_description
1 polymer ?
#
loop_
_entity_poly.entity_id
_entity_poly.type
_entity_poly.pdbx_seq_one_letter_code
_entity_poly.pdbx_strand_id
1 'polypeptide(L)' 'MEIFERITYARDQALEAERTERRRLADADTAELQQAASVRLATRQAVREALDDVLGEASDPEAELDGPAAGAQS' A
#
# COMPACT_ATOMS: atom_id res chain seq x y z
N MET A 1 -18.36 -11.32 10.51
CA MET A 1 -17.31 -10.29 10.49
C MET A 1 -17.73 -9.18 11.41
N GLU A 2 -16.95 -8.93 12.45
CA GLU A 2 -17.11 -7.79 13.36
C GLU A 2 -16.67 -6.49 12.68
N ILE A 3 -17.02 -5.33 13.25
CA ILE A 3 -16.72 -4.03 12.64
C ILE A 3 -15.22 -3.81 12.43
N PHE A 4 -14.39 -4.18 13.41
CA PHE A 4 -12.94 -4.06 13.32
C PHE A 4 -12.35 -4.97 12.24
N GLU A 5 -12.84 -6.21 12.12
CA GLU A 5 -12.41 -7.12 11.05
C GLU A 5 -12.71 -6.56 9.65
N ARG A 6 -13.83 -5.85 9.49
CA ARG A 6 -14.14 -5.17 8.22
C ARG A 6 -13.21 -4.01 7.93
N ILE A 7 -12.79 -3.27 8.97
CA ILE A 7 -11.85 -2.14 8.83
C ILE A 7 -10.45 -2.67 8.48
N THR A 8 -10.00 -3.73 9.15
CA THR A 8 -8.76 -4.44 8.81
C THR A 8 -8.79 -4.90 7.35
N TYR A 9 -9.87 -5.57 6.92
CA TYR A 9 -10.02 -5.98 5.52
C TYR A 9 -9.97 -4.79 4.56
N ALA A 10 -10.64 -3.67 4.87
CA ALA A 10 -10.60 -2.49 4.02
C ALA A 10 -9.20 -1.89 3.90
N ARG A 11 -8.41 -1.91 4.98
CA ARG A 11 -7.02 -1.46 5.00
C ARG A 11 -6.13 -2.35 4.15
N ASP A 12 -6.25 -3.67 4.30
CA ASP A 12 -5.46 -4.63 3.52
C ASP A 12 -5.77 -4.49 2.02
N GLN A 13 -7.03 -4.26 1.66
CA GLN A 13 -7.41 -3.94 0.28
C GLN A 13 -6.84 -2.60 -0.20
N ALA A 14 -6.72 -1.60 0.67
CA ALA A 14 -6.08 -0.32 0.35
C ALA A 14 -4.57 -0.51 0.10
N LEU A 15 -3.88 -1.34 0.90
CA LEU A 15 -2.48 -1.72 0.70
C LEU A 15 -2.26 -2.42 -0.65
N GLU A 16 -3.09 -3.39 -1.01
CA GLU A 16 -2.98 -4.08 -2.30
C GLU A 16 -3.20 -3.14 -3.50
N ALA A 17 -4.16 -2.21 -3.37
CA ALA A 17 -4.38 -1.18 -4.38
C ALA A 17 -3.17 -0.22 -4.48
N GLU A 18 -2.59 0.18 -3.34
CA GLU A 18 -1.39 1.01 -3.28
C GLU A 18 -0.21 0.36 -4.00
N ARG A 19 0.03 -0.93 -3.75
CA ARG A 19 1.06 -1.74 -4.46
C ARG A 19 0.82 -1.78 -5.96
N THR A 20 -0.43 -1.90 -6.37
CA THR A 20 -0.82 -1.90 -7.79
C THR A 20 -0.50 -0.55 -8.45
N GLU A 21 -0.79 0.57 -7.79
CA GLU A 21 -0.45 1.90 -8.34
C GLU A 21 1.05 2.16 -8.37
N ARG A 22 1.84 1.64 -7.40
CA ARG A 22 3.31 1.68 -7.47
C ARG A 22 3.83 0.95 -8.71
N ARG A 23 3.33 -0.25 -9.01
CA ARG A 23 3.70 -1.00 -10.23
C ARG A 23 3.33 -0.21 -11.48
N ARG A 24 2.11 0.33 -11.55
CA ARG A 24 1.69 1.18 -12.67
C ARG A 24 2.55 2.42 -12.85
N LEU A 25 3.05 3.00 -11.76
CA LEU A 25 3.95 4.14 -11.81
C LEU A 25 5.33 3.74 -12.35
N ALA A 26 5.83 2.56 -11.97
CA ALA A 26 7.08 2.00 -12.50
C ALA A 26 6.98 1.61 -13.97
N ASP A 27 5.81 1.11 -14.40
CA ASP A 27 5.54 0.66 -15.77
C ASP A 27 5.07 1.80 -16.69
N ALA A 28 4.86 3.02 -16.16
CA ALA A 28 4.34 4.14 -16.94
C ALA A 28 5.36 4.63 -17.98
N ASP A 29 4.97 4.61 -19.25
CA ASP A 29 5.78 5.04 -20.40
C ASP A 29 5.43 6.44 -20.91
N THR A 30 4.38 7.07 -20.38
CA THR A 30 3.98 8.45 -20.67
C THR A 30 3.79 9.27 -19.41
N ALA A 31 3.93 10.60 -19.55
CA ALA A 31 3.73 11.54 -18.46
C ALA A 31 2.28 11.50 -17.93
N GLU A 32 1.30 11.33 -18.81
CA GLU A 32 -0.11 11.22 -18.46
C GLU A 32 -0.38 9.97 -17.62
N LEU A 33 0.21 8.82 -17.98
CA LEU A 33 0.09 7.58 -17.21
C LEU A 33 0.79 7.70 -15.86
N GLN A 34 1.97 8.30 -15.82
CA GLN A 34 2.73 8.54 -14.59
C GLN A 34 1.94 9.45 -13.64
N GLN A 35 1.36 10.54 -14.14
CA GLN A 35 0.56 11.48 -13.36
C GLN A 35 -0.69 10.80 -12.82
N ALA A 36 -1.41 10.05 -13.65
CA ALA A 36 -2.61 9.35 -13.24
C ALA A 36 -2.31 8.27 -12.18
N ALA A 37 -1.21 7.53 -12.33
CA ALA A 37 -0.75 6.56 -11.33
C ALA A 37 -0.35 7.24 -10.01
N SER A 38 0.34 8.38 -10.07
CA SER A 38 0.75 9.15 -8.89
C SER A 38 -0.45 9.65 -8.07
N VAL A 39 -1.47 10.20 -8.73
CA VAL A 39 -2.69 10.67 -8.04
C VAL A 39 -3.43 9.51 -7.36
N ARG A 40 -3.53 8.37 -8.04
CA ARG A 40 -4.17 7.18 -7.46
C ARG A 40 -3.34 6.65 -6.29
N LEU A 41 -2.02 6.57 -6.42
CA LEU A 41 -1.12 6.13 -5.35
C LEU A 41 -1.30 6.99 -4.09
N ALA A 42 -1.23 8.32 -4.23
CA ALA A 42 -1.42 9.25 -3.11
C ALA A 42 -2.79 9.08 -2.44
N THR A 43 -3.84 8.87 -3.24
CA THR A 43 -5.19 8.61 -2.70
C THR A 43 -5.24 7.29 -1.91
N ARG A 44 -4.59 6.23 -2.40
CA ARG A 44 -4.55 4.93 -1.68
C ARG A 44 -3.78 5.03 -0.38
N GLN A 45 -2.65 5.74 -0.38
CA GLN A 45 -1.87 6.01 0.82
C GLN A 45 -2.69 6.74 1.87
N ALA A 46 -3.38 7.82 1.49
CA ALA A 46 -4.22 8.58 2.42
C ALA A 46 -5.37 7.74 3.02
N VAL A 47 -5.99 6.87 2.22
CA VAL A 47 -7.04 5.97 2.73
C VAL A 47 -6.46 4.92 3.69
N ARG A 48 -5.32 4.32 3.34
CA ARG A 48 -4.64 3.36 4.23
C ARG A 48 -4.28 4.03 5.56
N GLU A 49 -3.68 5.22 5.53
CA GLU A 49 -3.30 5.99 6.73
C GLU A 49 -4.51 6.31 7.60
N ALA A 50 -5.62 6.73 7.01
CA ALA A 50 -6.84 6.97 7.76
C ALA A 50 -7.39 5.69 8.43
N LEU A 51 -7.21 4.52 7.81
CA LEU A 51 -7.64 3.24 8.38
C LEU A 51 -6.67 2.75 9.47
N ASP A 52 -5.37 2.94 9.26
CA ASP A 52 -4.31 2.71 10.26
C ASP A 52 -4.60 3.53 11.53
N ASP A 53 -4.93 4.82 11.39
CA ASP A 53 -5.28 5.70 12.50
C ASP A 53 -6.52 5.20 13.27
N VAL A 54 -7.55 4.71 12.56
CA VAL A 54 -8.76 4.16 13.19
C VAL A 54 -8.47 2.86 13.94
N LEU A 55 -7.55 2.04 13.44
CA LEU A 55 -7.14 0.78 14.06
C LEU A 55 -6.09 0.97 15.17
N GLY A 56 -5.41 2.12 15.20
CA GLY A 56 -4.24 2.33 16.05
C GLY A 56 -3.05 1.47 15.62
N GLU A 57 -2.97 1.14 14.32
CA GLU A 57 -1.94 0.30 13.72
C GLU A 57 -1.03 1.13 12.81
N ALA A 58 0.13 0.57 12.44
CA ALA A 58 1.00 1.16 11.44
C ALA A 58 1.26 0.11 10.37
N SER A 59 0.69 0.33 9.17
CA SER A 59 0.98 -0.54 8.03
C SER A 59 2.28 -0.10 7.39
N ASP A 60 3.26 -1.01 7.35
CA ASP A 60 4.45 -0.81 6.53
C ASP A 60 4.17 -1.33 5.10
N PRO A 61 4.10 -0.44 4.10
CA PRO A 61 3.84 -0.85 2.72
C PRO A 61 4.99 -1.65 2.09
N GLU A 62 6.19 -1.64 2.70
CA GLU A 62 7.41 -2.30 2.21
C GLU A 62 7.85 -3.51 3.04
N ALA A 63 7.29 -3.74 4.24
CA ALA A 63 7.69 -4.85 5.13
C ALA A 63 7.54 -6.27 4.53
N GLU A 64 6.72 -6.45 3.50
CA GLU A 64 6.60 -7.75 2.79
C GLU A 64 7.56 -7.90 1.59
N LEU A 65 8.26 -6.84 1.19
CA LEU A 65 9.33 -6.91 0.18
C LEU A 65 10.66 -7.43 0.79
N ASP A 66 10.80 -7.35 2.12
CA ASP A 66 11.92 -7.84 2.92
C ASP A 66 11.72 -9.28 3.42
N GLY A 67 11.17 -10.16 2.58
CA GLY A 67 11.17 -11.61 2.85
C GLY A 67 12.57 -12.14 3.20
N PRO A 68 12.69 -13.33 3.82
CA PRO A 68 13.85 -13.76 4.63
C PRO A 68 15.12 -14.09 3.81
N ALA A 69 15.68 -13.10 3.12
CA ALA A 69 16.91 -13.20 2.34
C ALA A 69 17.99 -12.21 2.83
N ALA A 70 17.70 -11.33 3.79
CA ALA A 70 18.64 -10.34 4.31
C ALA A 70 19.37 -10.78 5.61
N GLY A 71 19.55 -12.09 5.84
CA GLY A 71 20.09 -12.64 7.09
C GLY A 71 21.23 -13.65 6.95
N ALA A 72 21.80 -13.85 5.75
CA ALA A 72 22.97 -14.69 5.57
C ALA A 72 24.17 -13.82 5.17
N GLN A 73 24.90 -13.31 6.17
CA GLN A 73 26.36 -13.11 6.16
C GLN A 73 26.82 -12.37 7.43
N SER A 74 27.32 -13.12 8.42
CA SER A 74 28.66 -13.00 9.03
C SER A 74 28.77 -13.93 10.22
#